data_AF-A0A9P1CB43-F1
#
_entry.id   AF-A0A9P1CB43-F1
#
_cell.length_a   1.000
_cell.length_b   1.000
_cell.length_c   1.000
_cell.angle_alpha   90.00
_cell.angle_beta   90.00
_cell.angle_gamma   90.00
#
_symmetry.space_group_name_H-M   'P 1'
#
loop_
_entity.id
_entity.type
_entity.pdbx_description
1 polymer ?
#
loop_
_entity_poly.entity_id
_entity_poly.type
_entity_poly.pdbx_seq_one_letter_code
_entity_poly.pdbx_strand_id
1 'polypeptide(L)'
;MMLPETLVQGTLELIKNEQFVQFEGIDCPLEAMNASGEATKALGVKDHEQVHEARHVDLAQQLLFLITGWQTSDEKEGGFDSISRILGVQIDLGDSHLGAVTISNVASRVRELTATIDELLGRGMMSAAAMRTLRGRLVFAEAQIFGRLTSVHMKQLSRLENLVGEISIDSELAESLKFLRDRVITGGPRRVLSTVCRIFHLYTDACFESSDGGVGGVLIGGNGDVLSFFSEKVNVETVNLLNPDKKQNLIFELEALAVLMGVSGLLDPLAVQPNDRLVIFIDNNSVLARLVSGSVGTGLDHLIFEGILMWELTVCAVTWFERVASHANVADDPSRGVCSHFDVKCKIDIDPDVFVRDLVARSGAGY
;
A
#
# COMPACT_ATOMS: atom_id res chain seq x y z
N MET A 1 -7.38 0.45 10.35
CA MET A 1 -6.38 -0.25 11.16
C MET A 1 -5.20 0.70 11.29
N MET A 2 -4.99 1.33 12.45
CA MET A 2 -3.96 2.36 12.66
C MET A 2 -2.63 1.71 13.08
N LEU A 3 -1.52 2.35 12.72
CA LEU A 3 -0.16 1.98 13.15
C LEU A 3 -0.01 2.10 14.70
N PRO A 4 1.03 1.49 15.30
CA PRO A 4 1.18 1.39 16.76
C PRO A 4 1.10 2.74 17.50
N GLU A 5 0.36 2.81 18.62
CA GLU A 5 0.32 3.99 19.52
C GLU A 5 1.68 4.28 20.19
N THR A 6 2.55 3.29 20.28
CA THR A 6 3.93 3.41 20.81
C THR A 6 4.85 4.21 19.89
N LEU A 7 4.61 4.21 18.56
CA LEU A 7 5.27 5.16 17.65
C LEU A 7 4.84 6.59 18.01
N VAL A 8 3.54 6.84 18.20
CA VAL A 8 2.98 8.17 18.46
C VAL A 8 3.47 8.77 19.80
N GLN A 9 3.63 7.95 20.84
CA GLN A 9 4.10 8.43 22.16
C GLN A 9 5.61 8.68 22.22
N GLY A 10 6.43 7.88 21.51
CA GLY A 10 7.86 8.16 21.37
C GLY A 10 8.14 9.46 20.60
N THR A 11 7.31 9.75 19.58
CA THR A 11 7.41 10.99 18.79
C THR A 11 7.06 12.25 19.62
N LEU A 12 6.15 12.16 20.60
CA LEU A 12 5.75 13.30 21.44
C LEU A 12 6.82 13.74 22.46
N GLU A 13 7.75 12.86 22.85
CA GLU A 13 8.90 13.23 23.69
C GLU A 13 10.08 13.77 22.87
N LEU A 14 10.26 13.29 21.62
CA LEU A 14 11.28 13.81 20.69
C LEU A 14 10.91 15.20 20.14
N ILE A 15 9.62 15.50 19.93
CA ILE A 15 9.14 16.85 19.55
C ILE A 15 9.33 17.87 20.69
N LYS A 16 9.43 17.43 21.95
CA LYS A 16 9.62 18.33 23.12
C LYS A 16 11.07 18.71 23.40
N ASN A 17 12.04 17.95 22.88
CA ASN A 17 13.46 18.17 23.12
C ASN A 17 14.14 18.66 21.83
N GLU A 18 14.01 19.96 21.59
CA GLU A 18 14.62 20.73 20.50
C GLU A 18 16.12 20.42 20.30
N GLN A 19 16.49 19.85 19.14
CA GLN A 19 17.71 20.17 18.38
C GLN A 19 17.54 19.76 16.89
N PHE A 20 16.58 20.36 16.17
CA PHE A 20 16.64 20.41 14.71
C PHE A 20 17.21 21.75 14.28
N VAL A 21 18.35 21.68 13.59
CA VAL A 21 18.98 22.81 12.89
C VAL A 21 17.97 23.37 11.89
N GLN A 22 17.55 24.61 12.11
CA GLN A 22 16.76 25.37 11.14
C GLN A 22 17.55 25.45 9.82
N PHE A 23 17.03 24.81 8.78
CA PHE A 23 17.29 25.23 7.41
C PHE A 23 16.17 26.17 7.01
N GLU A 24 16.46 27.47 7.02
CA GLU A 24 15.59 28.51 6.48
C GLU A 24 15.33 28.25 4.99
N GLY A 25 14.05 28.27 4.60
CA GLY A 25 13.64 28.36 3.21
C GLY A 25 12.63 27.31 2.78
N ILE A 26 11.36 27.64 2.99
CA ILE A 26 10.11 27.24 2.33
C ILE A 26 9.06 26.95 3.41
N ASP A 27 8.36 28.02 3.81
CA ASP A 27 7.14 27.95 4.61
C ASP A 27 6.07 27.16 3.83
N CYS A 28 5.65 26.02 4.38
CA CYS A 28 4.43 25.34 3.98
C CYS A 28 3.36 25.67 5.04
N PRO A 29 2.34 26.50 4.76
CA PRO A 29 1.37 26.87 5.78
C PRO A 29 0.32 25.76 5.94
N LEU A 30 0.40 25.04 7.06
CA LEU A 30 -0.62 24.12 7.57
C LEU A 30 -1.92 24.83 8.03
N GLU A 31 -2.01 26.16 7.89
CA GLU A 31 -3.22 26.94 8.20
C GLU A 31 -4.17 27.10 7.00
N ALA A 32 -3.83 26.58 5.81
CA ALA A 32 -4.65 26.72 4.61
C ALA A 32 -5.91 25.82 4.57
N MET A 33 -6.06 24.84 5.47
CA MET A 33 -7.20 23.91 5.44
C MET A 33 -8.50 24.49 6.03
N ASN A 34 -8.42 25.45 6.97
CA ASN A 34 -9.62 26.05 7.58
C ASN A 34 -10.10 27.35 6.91
N ALA A 35 -9.34 27.89 5.95
CA ALA A 35 -9.73 29.07 5.16
C ALA A 35 -10.50 28.72 3.86
N SER A 36 -10.65 27.42 3.54
CA SER A 36 -11.29 26.93 2.31
C SER A 36 -12.82 27.18 2.26
N GLY A 37 -13.45 27.47 3.41
CA GLY A 37 -14.87 27.76 3.50
C GLY A 37 -15.28 29.21 3.16
N GLU A 38 -14.36 30.18 3.27
CA GLU A 38 -14.68 31.61 3.06
C GLU A 38 -14.06 32.20 1.78
N ALA A 39 -13.09 31.52 1.16
CA ALA A 39 -12.49 31.94 -0.12
C ALA A 39 -13.36 31.61 -1.37
N THR A 40 -14.42 30.83 -1.21
CA THR A 40 -15.34 30.41 -2.29
C THR A 40 -16.20 31.54 -2.87
N LYS A 41 -16.20 32.74 -2.28
CA LYS A 41 -16.91 33.91 -2.84
C LYS A 41 -16.14 34.73 -3.88
N ALA A 42 -14.85 34.47 -4.09
CA ALA A 42 -14.05 35.14 -5.12
C ALA A 42 -13.90 34.32 -6.43
N LEU A 43 -14.52 33.13 -6.52
CA LEU A 43 -14.35 32.14 -7.60
C LEU A 43 -15.30 32.28 -8.80
N GLY A 44 -16.30 33.18 -8.75
CA GLY A 44 -17.35 33.27 -9.77
C GLY A 44 -16.91 33.68 -11.18
N VAL A 45 -15.66 34.09 -11.37
CA VAL A 45 -15.10 34.45 -12.70
C VAL A 45 -14.43 33.25 -13.40
N LYS A 46 -13.81 32.33 -12.65
CA LYS A 46 -13.13 31.15 -13.23
C LYS A 46 -14.11 30.04 -13.64
N ASP A 47 -15.20 29.87 -12.88
CA ASP A 47 -16.23 28.88 -13.20
C ASP A 47 -16.94 29.21 -14.53
N HIS A 48 -17.11 30.49 -14.86
CA HIS A 48 -17.76 30.91 -16.10
C HIS A 48 -16.92 30.61 -17.36
N GLU A 49 -15.59 30.69 -17.26
CA GLU A 49 -14.67 30.47 -18.37
C GLU A 49 -14.49 28.97 -18.66
N GLN A 50 -14.32 28.14 -17.62
CA GLN A 50 -14.26 26.67 -17.77
C GLN A 50 -15.54 26.07 -18.37
N VAL A 51 -16.71 26.58 -17.97
CA VAL A 51 -18.00 26.15 -18.53
C VAL A 51 -18.12 26.50 -20.02
N HIS A 52 -17.45 27.55 -20.49
CA HIS A 52 -17.45 27.93 -21.89
C HIS A 52 -16.54 27.03 -22.74
N GLU A 53 -15.35 26.69 -22.24
CA GLU A 53 -14.42 25.78 -22.91
C GLU A 53 -14.99 24.37 -23.07
N ALA A 54 -15.58 23.82 -22.01
CA ALA A 54 -16.21 22.50 -22.04
C ALA A 54 -17.27 22.39 -23.16
N ARG A 55 -18.14 23.40 -23.27
CA ARG A 55 -19.18 23.46 -24.32
C ARG A 55 -18.59 23.58 -25.72
N HIS A 56 -17.53 24.36 -25.88
CA HIS A 56 -16.84 24.47 -27.18
C HIS A 56 -16.20 23.15 -27.61
N VAL A 57 -15.54 22.45 -26.69
CA VAL A 57 -14.92 21.15 -26.99
C VAL A 57 -15.97 20.09 -27.29
N ASP A 58 -17.06 20.05 -26.53
CA ASP A 58 -18.20 19.16 -26.78
C ASP A 58 -18.79 19.39 -28.18
N LEU A 59 -19.02 20.65 -28.57
CA LEU A 59 -19.49 20.99 -29.91
C LEU A 59 -18.50 20.56 -31.00
N ALA A 60 -17.20 20.79 -30.81
CA ALA A 60 -16.17 20.38 -31.77
C ALA A 60 -16.12 18.86 -31.93
N GLN A 61 -16.26 18.10 -30.85
CA GLN A 61 -16.34 16.65 -30.85
C GLN A 61 -17.59 16.15 -31.61
N GLN A 62 -18.75 16.73 -31.34
CA GLN A 62 -20.00 16.38 -32.03
C GLN A 62 -19.90 16.63 -33.54
N LEU A 63 -19.31 17.77 -33.94
CA LEU A 63 -19.07 18.09 -35.35
C LEU A 63 -18.11 17.09 -36.01
N LEU A 64 -17.07 16.64 -35.30
CA LEU A 64 -16.18 15.60 -35.80
C LEU A 64 -16.94 14.30 -36.09
N PHE A 65 -17.77 13.84 -35.16
CA PHE A 65 -18.59 12.63 -35.37
C PHE A 65 -19.58 12.79 -36.52
N LEU A 66 -20.18 13.98 -36.66
CA LEU A 66 -21.09 14.28 -37.77
C LEU A 66 -20.38 14.19 -39.12
N ILE A 67 -19.16 14.76 -39.23
CA ILE A 67 -18.38 14.76 -40.47
C ILE A 67 -17.90 13.35 -40.83
N THR A 68 -17.53 12.55 -39.84
CA THR A 68 -17.10 11.15 -40.08
C THR A 68 -18.26 10.19 -40.28
N GLY A 69 -19.50 10.62 -40.01
CA GLY A 69 -20.70 9.78 -40.07
C GLY A 69 -20.82 8.78 -38.92
N TRP A 70 -20.10 9.01 -37.81
CA TRP A 70 -20.18 8.17 -36.60
C TRP A 70 -21.41 8.53 -35.78
N GLN A 71 -22.16 7.51 -35.36
CA GLN A 71 -23.32 7.67 -34.49
C GLN A 71 -22.92 7.33 -33.04
N THR A 72 -23.21 8.25 -32.12
CA THR A 72 -23.01 8.06 -30.68
C THR A 72 -24.34 7.73 -29.99
N SER A 73 -24.30 7.11 -28.82
CA SER A 73 -25.50 6.80 -28.04
C SER A 73 -25.85 7.96 -27.10
N ASP A 74 -27.07 8.48 -27.19
CA ASP A 74 -27.58 9.56 -26.34
C ASP A 74 -27.46 9.26 -24.83
N GLU A 75 -27.59 7.98 -24.42
CA GLU A 75 -27.51 7.54 -23.01
C GLU A 75 -26.11 7.67 -22.38
N LYS A 76 -25.06 7.86 -23.19
CA LYS A 76 -23.67 7.98 -22.73
C LYS A 76 -23.10 9.39 -22.90
N GLU A 77 -23.92 10.34 -23.32
CA GLU A 77 -23.56 11.76 -23.43
C GLU A 77 -23.55 12.40 -22.04
N GLY A 78 -22.59 11.99 -21.21
CA GLY A 78 -22.05 12.92 -20.23
C GLY A 78 -21.27 13.95 -21.05
N GLY A 79 -21.72 15.20 -21.06
CA GLY A 79 -21.01 16.28 -21.74
C GLY A 79 -19.54 16.38 -21.28
N PHE A 80 -18.79 17.29 -21.88
CA PHE A 80 -17.38 17.47 -21.52
C PHE A 80 -17.24 17.93 -20.05
N ASP A 81 -17.01 16.98 -19.14
CA ASP A 81 -16.99 17.18 -17.69
C ASP A 81 -15.68 16.62 -17.10
N SER A 82 -15.34 17.12 -15.92
CA SER A 82 -14.23 16.67 -15.08
C SER A 82 -14.34 15.20 -14.67
N ILE A 83 -15.55 14.64 -14.63
CA ILE A 83 -15.79 13.24 -14.26
C ILE A 83 -16.23 12.45 -15.49
N SER A 84 -15.44 11.45 -15.87
CA SER A 84 -15.75 10.53 -16.95
C SER A 84 -16.02 9.12 -16.42
N ARG A 85 -17.00 8.41 -17.00
CA ARG A 85 -17.33 7.03 -16.65
C ARG A 85 -17.17 6.13 -17.86
N ILE A 86 -16.18 5.25 -17.82
CA ILE A 86 -15.79 4.43 -18.97
C ILE A 86 -15.58 2.99 -18.49
N LEU A 87 -16.21 2.02 -19.15
CA LEU A 87 -16.07 0.58 -18.88
C LEU A 87 -16.31 0.17 -17.40
N GLY A 88 -17.13 0.96 -16.67
CA GLY A 88 -17.44 0.74 -15.27
C GLY A 88 -16.33 1.19 -14.29
N VAL A 89 -15.44 2.06 -14.74
CA VAL A 89 -14.51 2.86 -13.95
C VAL A 89 -14.97 4.32 -14.00
N GLN A 90 -14.77 5.05 -12.91
CA GLN A 90 -14.91 6.50 -12.83
C GLN A 90 -13.50 7.12 -12.80
N ILE A 91 -13.25 8.04 -13.73
CA ILE A 91 -12.05 8.86 -13.79
C ILE A 91 -12.46 10.27 -13.41
N ASP A 92 -11.85 10.81 -12.36
CA ASP A 92 -12.10 12.15 -11.85
C ASP A 92 -10.84 13.00 -12.08
N LEU A 93 -11.02 14.03 -12.93
CA LEU A 93 -10.02 15.01 -13.33
C LEU A 93 -10.22 16.36 -12.63
N GLY A 94 -11.08 16.45 -11.61
CA GLY A 94 -11.33 17.70 -10.87
C GLY A 94 -10.05 18.32 -10.31
N ASP A 95 -9.16 17.48 -9.79
CA ASP A 95 -7.85 17.89 -9.26
C ASP A 95 -6.72 17.91 -10.32
N SER A 96 -7.03 17.76 -11.61
CA SER A 96 -5.99 17.69 -12.66
C SER A 96 -5.14 18.95 -12.73
N HIS A 97 -5.74 20.11 -12.42
CA HIS A 97 -5.05 21.40 -12.30
C HIS A 97 -4.05 21.44 -11.12
N LEU A 98 -4.22 20.58 -10.11
CA LEU A 98 -3.27 20.34 -9.02
C LEU A 98 -2.30 19.19 -9.34
N GLY A 99 -2.34 18.65 -10.56
CA GLY A 99 -1.53 17.51 -10.97
C GLY A 99 -2.00 16.17 -10.42
N ALA A 100 -3.27 16.05 -10.02
CA ALA A 100 -3.81 14.78 -9.51
C ALA A 100 -5.00 14.27 -10.34
N VAL A 101 -5.05 12.97 -10.55
CA VAL A 101 -6.17 12.26 -11.17
C VAL A 101 -6.60 11.13 -10.26
N THR A 102 -7.91 10.98 -10.07
CA THR A 102 -8.46 9.96 -9.19
C THR A 102 -9.24 8.92 -10.01
N ILE A 103 -8.95 7.65 -9.79
CA ILE A 103 -9.57 6.52 -10.50
C ILE A 103 -10.28 5.65 -9.47
N SER A 104 -11.54 5.31 -9.73
CA SER A 104 -12.34 4.52 -8.78
C SER A 104 -13.37 3.64 -9.47
N ASN A 105 -13.95 2.70 -8.71
CA ASN A 105 -15.11 1.96 -9.16
C ASN A 105 -16.33 2.87 -9.21
N VAL A 106 -17.17 2.72 -10.23
CA VAL A 106 -18.49 3.39 -10.24
C VAL A 106 -19.36 2.90 -9.09
N ALA A 107 -20.16 3.80 -8.49
CA ALA A 107 -20.99 3.49 -7.32
C ALA A 107 -22.01 2.36 -7.55
N SER A 108 -22.48 2.16 -8.80
CA SER A 108 -23.33 1.02 -9.14
C SER A 108 -22.60 -0.32 -8.97
N ARG A 109 -21.31 -0.39 -9.32
CA ARG A 109 -20.50 -1.60 -9.18
C ARG A 109 -20.22 -1.95 -7.73
N VAL A 110 -19.88 -0.95 -6.92
CA VAL A 110 -19.70 -1.12 -5.47
C VAL A 110 -20.96 -1.73 -4.87
N ARG A 111 -22.13 -1.11 -5.12
CA ARG A 111 -23.43 -1.63 -4.64
C ARG A 111 -23.72 -3.06 -5.10
N GLU A 112 -23.51 -3.35 -6.38
CA GLU A 112 -23.77 -4.67 -6.96
C GLU A 112 -22.88 -5.75 -6.34
N LEU A 113 -21.59 -5.47 -6.13
CA LEU A 113 -20.64 -6.39 -5.51
C LEU A 113 -20.96 -6.61 -4.03
N THR A 114 -21.21 -5.54 -3.29
CA THR A 114 -21.60 -5.62 -1.87
C THR A 114 -22.86 -6.45 -1.69
N ALA A 115 -23.91 -6.17 -2.47
CA ALA A 115 -25.16 -6.94 -2.42
C ALA A 115 -24.94 -8.42 -2.75
N THR A 116 -24.10 -8.72 -3.76
CA THR A 116 -23.77 -10.12 -4.12
C THR A 116 -23.10 -10.85 -2.95
N ILE A 117 -22.14 -10.20 -2.27
CA ILE A 117 -21.42 -10.82 -1.16
C ILE A 117 -22.33 -10.99 0.06
N ASP A 118 -23.14 -9.98 0.40
CA ASP A 118 -24.07 -10.05 1.52
C ASP A 118 -25.14 -11.12 1.31
N GLU A 119 -25.61 -11.33 0.07
CA GLU A 119 -26.54 -12.41 -0.26
C GLU A 119 -25.89 -13.80 -0.06
N LEU A 120 -24.65 -13.99 -0.51
CA LEU A 120 -23.92 -15.25 -0.31
C LEU A 120 -23.70 -15.54 1.18
N LEU A 121 -23.26 -14.53 1.94
CA LEU A 121 -23.08 -14.64 3.39
C LEU A 121 -24.41 -14.93 4.10
N GLY A 122 -25.52 -14.31 3.67
CA GLY A 122 -26.85 -14.54 4.23
C GLY A 122 -27.41 -15.93 3.93
N ARG A 123 -27.14 -16.47 2.74
CA ARG A 123 -27.50 -17.86 2.38
C ARG A 123 -26.62 -18.90 3.08
N GLY A 124 -25.36 -18.55 3.35
CA GLY A 124 -24.36 -19.47 3.90
C GLY A 124 -23.92 -20.56 2.92
N MET A 125 -24.29 -20.44 1.64
CA MET A 125 -23.95 -21.42 0.60
C MET A 125 -23.42 -20.74 -0.65
N MET A 126 -22.51 -21.41 -1.34
CA MET A 126 -21.84 -20.89 -2.53
C MET A 126 -21.57 -22.00 -3.54
N SER A 127 -21.90 -21.77 -4.81
CA SER A 127 -21.54 -22.67 -5.91
C SER A 127 -20.22 -22.25 -6.56
N ALA A 128 -19.54 -23.19 -7.20
CA ALA A 128 -18.32 -22.88 -7.96
C ALA A 128 -18.57 -21.91 -9.13
N ALA A 129 -19.78 -21.86 -9.68
CA ALA A 129 -20.17 -20.90 -10.72
C ALA A 129 -20.35 -19.47 -10.14
N ALA A 130 -21.02 -19.37 -8.99
CA ALA A 130 -21.16 -18.10 -8.27
C ALA A 130 -19.79 -17.56 -7.85
N MET A 131 -18.91 -18.44 -7.36
CA MET A 131 -17.53 -18.10 -7.03
C MET A 131 -16.76 -17.51 -8.21
N ARG A 132 -16.72 -18.20 -9.35
CA ARG A 132 -15.98 -17.73 -10.53
C ARG A 132 -16.46 -16.35 -10.99
N THR A 133 -17.78 -16.17 -10.99
CA THR A 133 -18.41 -14.90 -11.36
C THR A 133 -18.02 -13.78 -10.39
N LEU A 134 -18.15 -14.02 -9.08
CA LEU A 134 -17.78 -13.06 -8.05
C LEU A 134 -16.29 -12.72 -8.13
N ARG A 135 -15.42 -13.72 -8.21
CA ARG A 135 -13.97 -13.56 -8.30
C ARG A 135 -13.57 -12.72 -9.51
N GLY A 136 -14.14 -12.98 -10.69
CA GLY A 136 -13.86 -12.19 -11.90
C GLY A 136 -14.26 -10.71 -11.72
N ARG A 137 -15.42 -10.44 -11.13
CA ARG A 137 -15.89 -9.08 -10.85
C ARG A 137 -15.03 -8.38 -9.79
N LEU A 138 -14.59 -9.12 -8.77
CA LEU A 138 -13.70 -8.60 -7.73
C LEU A 138 -12.31 -8.27 -8.28
N VAL A 139 -11.71 -9.13 -9.12
CA VAL A 139 -10.42 -8.84 -9.76
C VAL A 139 -10.47 -7.52 -10.54
N PHE A 140 -11.56 -7.26 -11.26
CA PHE A 140 -11.76 -5.99 -11.95
C PHE A 140 -11.85 -4.81 -10.98
N ALA A 141 -12.67 -4.95 -9.92
CA ALA A 141 -12.89 -3.87 -8.97
C ALA A 141 -11.65 -3.55 -8.14
N GLU A 142 -10.90 -4.58 -7.76
CA GLU A 142 -9.66 -4.47 -6.99
C GLU A 142 -8.59 -3.68 -7.73
N ALA A 143 -8.49 -3.83 -9.05
CA ALA A 143 -7.54 -3.09 -9.87
C ALA A 143 -7.71 -1.54 -9.81
N GLN A 144 -8.86 -1.06 -9.33
CA GLN A 144 -9.17 0.37 -9.15
C GLN A 144 -9.04 0.84 -7.68
N ILE A 145 -8.71 -0.06 -6.77
CA ILE A 145 -8.48 0.22 -5.34
C ILE A 145 -6.98 0.19 -5.09
N PHE A 146 -6.48 1.12 -4.29
CA PHE A 146 -5.06 1.15 -3.97
C PHE A 146 -4.64 -0.03 -3.05
N GLY A 147 -3.40 -0.50 -3.20
CA GLY A 147 -2.80 -1.59 -2.40
C GLY A 147 -3.08 -3.00 -2.93
N ARG A 148 -2.41 -4.02 -2.37
CA ARG A 148 -2.40 -5.41 -2.90
C ARG A 148 -2.74 -6.50 -1.87
N LEU A 149 -3.51 -6.15 -0.83
CA LEU A 149 -3.81 -7.03 0.31
C LEU A 149 -4.86 -8.12 0.05
N THR A 150 -5.42 -8.20 -1.15
CA THR A 150 -6.50 -9.16 -1.44
C THR A 150 -6.04 -10.56 -1.73
N SER A 151 -4.73 -10.79 -1.91
CA SER A 151 -4.23 -12.04 -2.51
C SER A 151 -4.61 -13.28 -1.70
N VAL A 152 -4.53 -13.23 -0.36
CA VAL A 152 -4.94 -14.35 0.51
C VAL A 152 -6.43 -14.60 0.40
N HIS A 153 -7.25 -13.56 0.52
CA HIS A 153 -8.70 -13.69 0.43
C HIS A 153 -9.14 -14.19 -0.97
N MET A 154 -8.49 -13.74 -2.04
CA MET A 154 -8.74 -14.22 -3.39
C MET A 154 -8.35 -15.69 -3.58
N LYS A 155 -7.27 -16.15 -2.93
CA LYS A 155 -6.90 -17.58 -2.92
C LYS A 155 -7.93 -18.42 -2.17
N GLN A 156 -8.48 -17.92 -1.07
CA GLN A 156 -9.55 -18.59 -0.33
C GLN A 156 -10.77 -18.84 -1.23
N LEU A 157 -11.18 -17.86 -2.03
CA LEU A 157 -12.23 -18.06 -3.03
C LEU A 157 -11.84 -19.12 -4.07
N SER A 158 -10.60 -19.10 -4.55
CA SER A 158 -10.11 -20.07 -5.55
C SER A 158 -10.10 -21.52 -5.07
N ARG A 159 -10.12 -21.80 -3.75
CA ARG A 159 -10.24 -23.18 -3.22
C ARG A 159 -11.49 -23.89 -3.71
N LEU A 160 -12.54 -23.13 -4.05
CA LEU A 160 -13.83 -23.65 -4.47
C LEU A 160 -13.90 -23.96 -5.98
N GLU A 161 -12.86 -23.65 -6.74
CA GLU A 161 -12.92 -23.67 -8.20
C GLU A 161 -13.24 -25.06 -8.74
N ASN A 162 -12.68 -26.11 -8.15
CA ASN A 162 -12.84 -27.48 -8.62
C ASN A 162 -13.98 -28.25 -7.94
N LEU A 163 -14.77 -27.60 -7.06
CA LEU A 163 -15.86 -28.24 -6.36
C LEU A 163 -17.13 -28.30 -7.22
N VAL A 164 -17.90 -29.38 -7.06
CA VAL A 164 -19.16 -29.61 -7.78
C VAL A 164 -20.33 -29.40 -6.81
N GLY A 165 -21.32 -28.61 -7.23
CA GLY A 165 -22.51 -28.32 -6.43
C GLY A 165 -22.37 -27.04 -5.59
N GLU A 166 -23.27 -26.92 -4.61
CA GLU A 166 -23.22 -25.87 -3.59
C GLU A 166 -22.48 -26.38 -2.35
N ILE A 167 -21.64 -25.52 -1.78
CA ILE A 167 -20.92 -25.81 -0.55
C ILE A 167 -21.32 -24.83 0.54
N SER A 168 -21.25 -25.28 1.79
CA SER A 168 -21.40 -24.38 2.95
C SER A 168 -20.22 -23.43 3.02
N ILE A 169 -20.50 -22.15 3.29
CA ILE A 169 -19.49 -21.16 3.61
C ILE A 169 -19.03 -21.42 5.05
N ASP A 170 -17.76 -21.76 5.22
CA ASP A 170 -17.12 -21.89 6.53
C ASP A 170 -16.70 -20.52 7.08
N SER A 171 -16.18 -20.49 8.32
CA SER A 171 -15.78 -19.23 8.97
C SER A 171 -14.66 -18.52 8.22
N GLU A 172 -13.66 -19.26 7.74
CA GLU A 172 -12.50 -18.72 7.02
C GLU A 172 -12.90 -18.06 5.69
N LEU A 173 -13.79 -18.71 4.93
CA LEU A 173 -14.34 -18.14 3.71
C LEU A 173 -15.26 -16.95 3.99
N ALA A 174 -16.08 -17.02 5.04
CA ALA A 174 -16.95 -15.92 5.44
C ALA A 174 -16.14 -14.66 5.81
N GLU A 175 -15.04 -14.82 6.55
CA GLU A 175 -14.11 -13.73 6.87
C GLU A 175 -13.47 -13.15 5.62
N SER A 176 -13.01 -14.00 4.70
CA SER A 176 -12.45 -13.54 3.43
C SER A 176 -13.45 -12.77 2.56
N LEU A 177 -14.71 -13.23 2.52
CA LEU A 177 -15.79 -12.53 1.82
C LEU A 177 -16.10 -11.17 2.48
N LYS A 178 -16.16 -11.11 3.82
CA LYS A 178 -16.35 -9.84 4.55
C LYS A 178 -15.21 -8.86 4.28
N PHE A 179 -13.95 -9.32 4.35
CA PHE A 179 -12.79 -8.50 4.03
C PHE A 179 -12.88 -7.92 2.61
N LEU A 180 -13.18 -8.77 1.61
CA LEU A 180 -13.29 -8.34 0.22
C LEU A 180 -14.44 -7.34 0.00
N ARG A 181 -15.59 -7.56 0.66
CA ARG A 181 -16.72 -6.62 0.64
C ARG A 181 -16.32 -5.29 1.23
N ASP A 182 -15.76 -5.29 2.44
CA ASP A 182 -15.40 -4.08 3.17
C ASP A 182 -14.32 -3.31 2.41
N ARG A 183 -13.40 -4.02 1.75
CA ARG A 183 -12.40 -3.41 0.87
C ARG A 183 -13.01 -2.76 -0.38
N VAL A 184 -14.05 -3.34 -0.98
CA VAL A 184 -14.76 -2.69 -2.12
C VAL A 184 -15.50 -1.42 -1.67
N ILE A 185 -15.98 -1.37 -0.43
CA ILE A 185 -16.70 -0.22 0.14
C ILE A 185 -15.74 0.89 0.58
N THR A 186 -14.71 0.52 1.33
CA THR A 186 -13.81 1.44 2.05
C THR A 186 -12.50 1.69 1.31
N GLY A 187 -12.20 0.88 0.29
CA GLY A 187 -11.01 1.01 -0.53
C GLY A 187 -10.91 2.38 -1.14
N GLY A 188 -9.88 3.13 -0.72
CA GLY A 188 -9.60 4.46 -1.25
C GLY A 188 -9.39 4.42 -2.77
N PRO A 189 -9.83 5.46 -3.49
CA PRO A 189 -9.64 5.52 -4.93
C PRO A 189 -8.16 5.61 -5.25
N ARG A 190 -7.77 5.08 -6.42
CA ARG A 190 -6.39 5.12 -6.88
C ARG A 190 -6.07 6.53 -7.37
N ARG A 191 -5.21 7.24 -6.63
CA ARG A 191 -4.77 8.59 -6.99
C ARG A 191 -3.45 8.54 -7.76
N VAL A 192 -3.43 9.13 -8.94
CA VAL A 192 -2.24 9.32 -9.76
C VAL A 192 -1.79 10.75 -9.61
N LEU A 193 -0.56 10.94 -9.12
CA LEU A 193 0.05 12.26 -8.90
C LEU A 193 1.12 12.49 -9.97
N SER A 194 1.10 13.66 -10.61
CA SER A 194 2.06 14.05 -11.65
C SER A 194 3.41 14.47 -11.07
N THR A 195 3.43 14.91 -9.81
CA THR A 195 4.64 15.33 -9.11
C THR A 195 5.41 14.17 -8.52
N VAL A 196 6.72 14.32 -8.42
CA VAL A 196 7.59 13.50 -7.57
C VAL A 196 8.13 14.38 -6.46
N CYS A 197 8.00 13.95 -5.20
CA CYS A 197 8.51 14.71 -4.05
C CYS A 197 9.95 14.30 -3.74
N ARG A 198 10.16 13.13 -3.12
CA ARG A 198 11.49 12.60 -2.79
C ARG A 198 11.68 11.22 -3.40
N ILE A 199 12.95 10.83 -3.49
CA ILE A 199 13.36 9.48 -3.90
C ILE A 199 14.09 8.86 -2.74
N PHE A 200 13.71 7.64 -2.38
CA PHE A 200 14.32 6.86 -1.33
C PHE A 200 14.72 5.49 -1.87
N HIS A 201 15.92 5.05 -1.49
CA HIS A 201 16.41 3.71 -1.72
C HIS A 201 16.61 3.03 -0.36
N LEU A 202 15.84 1.99 -0.08
CA LEU A 202 15.96 1.20 1.14
C LEU A 202 16.67 -0.10 0.78
N TYR A 203 17.83 -0.35 1.39
CA TYR A 203 18.54 -1.62 1.31
C TYR A 203 18.27 -2.37 2.59
N THR A 204 17.99 -3.67 2.50
CA THR A 204 17.79 -4.53 3.67
C THR A 204 18.55 -5.83 3.49
N ASP A 205 19.01 -6.38 4.61
CA ASP A 205 19.69 -7.67 4.66
C ASP A 205 19.48 -8.35 6.01
N ALA A 206 19.70 -9.65 6.05
CA ALA A 206 19.74 -10.40 7.29
C ALA A 206 20.85 -11.45 7.26
N CYS A 207 21.37 -11.80 8.42
CA CYS A 207 22.28 -12.92 8.58
C CYS A 207 21.71 -13.94 9.58
N PHE A 208 21.98 -15.23 9.36
CA PHE A 208 21.61 -16.29 10.28
C PHE A 208 22.75 -17.29 10.43
N GLU A 209 23.44 -17.24 11.57
CA GLU A 209 24.61 -18.08 11.85
C GLU A 209 24.50 -18.66 13.27
N SER A 210 24.72 -19.96 13.42
CA SER A 210 24.76 -20.63 14.73
C SER A 210 23.51 -20.44 15.62
N SER A 211 22.34 -20.19 15.03
CA SER A 211 21.07 -19.86 15.70
C SER A 211 20.94 -18.40 16.18
N ASP A 212 21.92 -17.55 15.87
CA ASP A 212 21.85 -16.11 16.07
C ASP A 212 21.38 -15.45 14.76
N GLY A 213 20.36 -14.59 14.88
CA GLY A 213 19.84 -13.79 13.78
C GLY A 213 20.30 -12.33 13.88
N GLY A 214 20.62 -11.74 12.75
CA GLY A 214 20.91 -10.30 12.63
C GLY A 214 20.13 -9.70 11.48
N VAL A 215 19.65 -8.47 11.65
CA VAL A 215 18.88 -7.74 10.64
C VAL A 215 19.45 -6.34 10.48
N GLY A 216 19.52 -5.87 9.24
CA GLY A 216 20.08 -4.58 8.90
C GLY A 216 19.27 -3.89 7.82
N GLY A 217 19.26 -2.57 7.87
CA GLY A 217 18.68 -1.75 6.81
C GLY A 217 19.35 -0.40 6.72
N VAL A 218 19.47 0.11 5.50
CA VAL A 218 20.08 1.40 5.18
C VAL A 218 19.16 2.17 4.25
N LEU A 219 18.76 3.37 4.67
CA LEU A 219 17.97 4.29 3.88
C LEU A 219 18.87 5.35 3.24
N ILE A 220 18.78 5.47 1.92
CA ILE A 220 19.55 6.41 1.11
C ILE A 220 18.59 7.36 0.40
N GLY A 221 18.90 8.66 0.44
CA GLY A 221 18.13 9.69 -0.26
C GLY A 221 18.43 9.74 -1.77
N GLY A 222 17.66 10.53 -2.51
CA GLY A 222 17.82 10.68 -3.96
C GLY A 222 19.19 11.21 -4.42
N ASN A 223 19.94 11.86 -3.53
CA ASN A 223 21.28 12.39 -3.80
C ASN A 223 22.40 11.37 -3.50
N GLY A 224 22.07 10.19 -2.97
CA GLY A 224 23.04 9.17 -2.56
C GLY A 224 23.51 9.27 -1.10
N ASP A 225 23.00 10.23 -0.34
CA ASP A 225 23.34 10.39 1.08
C ASP A 225 22.63 9.33 1.93
N VAL A 226 23.36 8.73 2.88
CA VAL A 226 22.78 7.84 3.89
C VAL A 226 22.00 8.68 4.90
N LEU A 227 20.68 8.51 4.92
CA LEU A 227 19.77 9.26 5.79
C LEU A 227 19.65 8.60 7.17
N SER A 228 19.51 7.28 7.19
CA SER A 228 19.37 6.51 8.41
C SER A 228 19.71 5.03 8.18
N PHE A 229 20.05 4.31 9.24
CA PHE A 229 20.26 2.87 9.20
C PHE A 229 19.92 2.23 10.55
N PHE A 230 19.65 0.92 10.55
CA PHE A 230 19.57 0.10 11.76
C PHE A 230 20.45 -1.15 11.62
N SER A 231 20.89 -1.69 12.76
CA SER A 231 21.75 -2.87 12.85
C SER A 231 21.45 -3.57 14.17
N GLU A 232 20.64 -4.63 14.10
CA GLU A 232 20.01 -5.18 15.29
C GLU A 232 20.14 -6.70 15.33
N LYS A 233 20.38 -7.23 16.52
CA LYS A 233 20.38 -8.67 16.78
C LYS A 233 18.97 -9.12 17.13
N VAL A 234 18.55 -10.22 16.55
CA VAL A 234 17.27 -10.86 16.85
C VAL A 234 17.51 -11.90 17.93
N ASN A 235 16.83 -11.76 19.07
CA ASN A 235 17.03 -12.69 20.17
C ASN A 235 16.52 -14.09 19.83
N VAL A 236 17.13 -15.11 20.46
CA VAL A 236 16.81 -16.52 20.23
C VAL A 236 15.33 -16.84 20.44
N GLU A 237 14.67 -16.16 21.38
CA GLU A 237 13.22 -16.31 21.61
C GLU A 237 12.40 -15.89 20.39
N THR A 238 12.73 -14.76 19.77
CA THR A 238 12.08 -14.25 18.56
C THR A 238 12.40 -15.10 17.33
N VAL A 239 13.65 -15.55 17.20
CA VAL A 239 14.06 -16.51 16.16
C VAL A 239 13.22 -17.79 16.26
N ASN A 240 13.02 -18.32 17.47
CA ASN A 240 12.18 -19.50 17.69
C ASN A 240 10.70 -19.23 17.41
N LEU A 241 10.20 -18.03 17.73
CA LEU A 241 8.83 -17.63 17.44
C LEU A 241 8.55 -17.58 15.93
N LEU A 242 9.51 -17.09 15.14
CA LEU A 242 9.45 -17.11 13.68
C LEU A 242 9.67 -18.50 13.07
N ASN A 243 10.12 -19.48 13.87
CA ASN A 243 10.46 -20.83 13.43
C ASN A 243 9.68 -21.95 14.15
N PRO A 244 8.34 -21.97 14.06
CA PRO A 244 7.52 -22.97 14.74
C PRO A 244 7.86 -24.41 14.28
N ASP A 245 8.28 -24.56 13.02
CA ASP A 245 8.60 -25.84 12.40
C ASP A 245 10.07 -26.28 12.62
N LYS A 246 10.88 -25.49 13.34
CA LYS A 246 12.30 -25.78 13.60
C LYS A 246 13.12 -26.03 12.33
N LYS A 247 12.90 -25.21 11.30
CA LYS A 247 13.71 -25.17 10.07
C LYS A 247 15.17 -24.93 10.42
N GLN A 248 16.06 -25.55 9.65
CA GLN A 248 17.51 -25.38 9.81
C GLN A 248 18.01 -24.00 9.36
N ASN A 249 17.27 -23.32 8.48
CA ASN A 249 17.61 -22.01 7.96
C ASN A 249 16.38 -21.09 8.02
N LEU A 250 16.57 -19.90 8.59
CA LEU A 250 15.54 -18.85 8.75
C LEU A 250 15.85 -17.58 8.00
N ILE A 251 16.80 -17.63 7.06
CA ILE A 251 17.23 -16.44 6.32
C ILE A 251 16.06 -15.76 5.60
N PHE A 252 15.14 -16.55 5.04
CA PHE A 252 13.97 -16.04 4.31
C PHE A 252 13.04 -15.20 5.21
N GLU A 253 12.73 -15.71 6.40
CA GLU A 253 11.89 -15.01 7.38
C GLU A 253 12.60 -13.77 7.94
N LEU A 254 13.92 -13.84 8.18
CA LEU A 254 14.70 -12.73 8.72
C LEU A 254 14.92 -11.60 7.70
N GLU A 255 15.15 -11.91 6.43
CA GLU A 255 15.24 -10.88 5.38
C GLU A 255 13.89 -10.21 5.15
N ALA A 256 12.78 -10.97 5.18
CA ALA A 256 11.44 -10.38 5.13
C ALA A 256 11.19 -9.48 6.35
N LEU A 257 11.64 -9.89 7.54
CA LEU A 257 11.58 -9.07 8.76
C LEU A 257 12.41 -7.78 8.61
N ALA A 258 13.61 -7.87 8.03
CA ALA A 258 14.46 -6.70 7.77
C ALA A 258 13.76 -5.69 6.86
N VAL A 259 13.05 -6.14 5.81
CA VAL A 259 12.19 -5.28 4.97
C VAL A 259 11.12 -4.61 5.80
N LEU A 260 10.38 -5.36 6.62
CA LEU A 260 9.30 -4.82 7.43
C LEU A 260 9.79 -3.79 8.46
N MET A 261 10.92 -4.05 9.11
CA MET A 261 11.58 -3.12 10.03
C MET A 261 12.08 -1.88 9.28
N GLY A 262 12.66 -2.04 8.09
CA GLY A 262 13.12 -0.92 7.27
C GLY A 262 11.98 -0.01 6.84
N VAL A 263 10.86 -0.56 6.36
CA VAL A 263 9.71 0.26 5.97
C VAL A 263 9.03 0.90 7.18
N SER A 264 8.96 0.23 8.32
CA SER A 264 8.26 0.77 9.49
C SER A 264 9.10 1.76 10.31
N GLY A 265 10.42 1.57 10.34
CA GLY A 265 11.33 2.34 11.18
C GLY A 265 12.16 3.39 10.43
N LEU A 266 12.63 3.10 9.21
CA LEU A 266 13.39 4.08 8.42
C LEU A 266 12.48 4.92 7.52
N LEU A 267 11.41 4.32 6.99
CA LEU A 267 10.40 5.00 6.17
C LEU A 267 9.12 5.27 6.98
N ASP A 268 9.25 6.06 8.05
CA ASP A 268 8.15 6.37 8.97
C ASP A 268 6.85 6.74 8.20
N PRO A 269 5.73 6.05 8.45
CA PRO A 269 4.47 6.30 7.78
C PRO A 269 3.93 7.73 7.88
N LEU A 270 4.33 8.48 8.90
CA LEU A 270 3.98 9.89 9.06
C LEU A 270 4.84 10.81 8.19
N ALA A 271 6.04 10.34 7.81
CA ALA A 271 6.99 11.10 7.01
C ALA A 271 6.86 10.81 5.50
N VAL A 272 6.50 9.58 5.12
CA VAL A 272 6.35 9.16 3.72
C VAL A 272 5.10 9.79 3.09
N GLN A 273 5.26 10.33 1.89
CA GLN A 273 4.16 10.92 1.12
C GLN A 273 3.80 10.04 -0.09
N PRO A 274 2.53 10.05 -0.56
CA PRO A 274 2.10 9.23 -1.69
C PRO A 274 2.83 9.50 -3.02
N ASN A 275 3.44 10.68 -3.18
CA ASN A 275 4.24 11.06 -4.35
C ASN A 275 5.75 10.86 -4.17
N ASP A 276 6.20 10.28 -3.04
CA ASP A 276 7.56 9.79 -2.93
C ASP A 276 7.76 8.55 -3.82
N ARG A 277 9.00 8.33 -4.25
CA ARG A 277 9.40 7.17 -5.05
C ARG A 277 10.32 6.30 -4.23
N LEU A 278 9.87 5.07 -3.99
CA LEU A 278 10.54 4.14 -3.08
C LEU A 278 11.06 2.96 -3.89
N VAL A 279 12.36 2.69 -3.77
CA VAL A 279 12.99 1.49 -4.31
C VAL A 279 13.52 0.68 -3.13
N ILE A 280 13.01 -0.53 -2.93
CA ILE A 280 13.45 -1.45 -1.88
C ILE A 280 14.30 -2.54 -2.50
N PHE A 281 15.57 -2.56 -2.14
CA PHE A 281 16.58 -3.50 -2.61
C PHE A 281 16.70 -4.69 -1.66
N ILE A 282 16.57 -5.89 -2.23
CA ILE A 282 16.55 -7.16 -1.50
C ILE A 282 17.47 -8.13 -2.23
N ASP A 283 18.27 -8.91 -1.50
CA ASP A 283 19.20 -9.86 -2.11
C ASP A 283 18.64 -11.32 -2.17
N ASN A 284 17.51 -11.60 -1.53
CA ASN A 284 16.82 -12.88 -1.68
C ASN A 284 15.70 -12.86 -2.71
N ASN A 285 15.87 -13.66 -3.77
CA ASN A 285 14.90 -13.77 -4.86
C ASN A 285 13.53 -14.33 -4.41
N SER A 286 13.48 -15.15 -3.36
CA SER A 286 12.24 -15.70 -2.84
C SER A 286 11.43 -14.63 -2.11
N VAL A 287 12.10 -13.79 -1.29
CA VAL A 287 11.47 -12.65 -0.60
C VAL A 287 11.00 -11.63 -1.63
N LEU A 288 11.87 -11.28 -2.59
CA LEU A 288 11.55 -10.39 -3.71
C LEU A 288 10.32 -10.86 -4.49
N ALA A 289 10.31 -12.12 -4.95
CA ALA A 289 9.18 -12.67 -5.71
C ALA A 289 7.87 -12.64 -4.89
N ARG A 290 7.95 -12.83 -3.58
CA ARG A 290 6.78 -12.78 -2.68
C ARG A 290 6.22 -11.37 -2.56
N LEU A 291 7.07 -10.36 -2.42
CA LEU A 291 6.67 -8.94 -2.35
C LEU A 291 6.13 -8.41 -3.69
N VAL A 292 6.77 -8.78 -4.81
CA VAL A 292 6.31 -8.40 -6.15
C VAL A 292 4.94 -9.00 -6.45
N SER A 293 4.75 -10.28 -6.15
CA SER A 293 3.45 -10.94 -6.36
C SER A 293 2.37 -10.47 -5.39
N GLY A 294 2.73 -9.83 -4.27
CA GLY A 294 1.81 -9.50 -3.18
C GLY A 294 1.16 -10.75 -2.57
N SER A 295 1.70 -11.94 -2.86
CA SER A 295 1.14 -13.20 -2.40
C SER A 295 1.45 -13.35 -0.92
N VAL A 296 0.44 -13.36 -0.07
CA VAL A 296 0.63 -13.66 1.35
C VAL A 296 0.43 -15.19 1.55
N GLY A 297 1.31 -15.81 2.36
CA GLY A 297 1.35 -17.25 2.64
C GLY A 297 0.35 -17.66 3.72
N THR A 298 0.49 -18.87 4.26
CA THR A 298 -0.32 -19.37 5.40
C THR A 298 0.51 -19.69 6.65
N GLY A 299 1.84 -19.58 6.59
CA GLY A 299 2.73 -19.73 7.75
C GLY A 299 2.96 -18.37 8.43
N LEU A 300 3.70 -18.30 9.55
CA LEU A 300 3.94 -17.02 10.27
C LEU A 300 4.61 -15.93 9.41
N ASP A 301 5.31 -16.32 8.33
CA ASP A 301 5.83 -15.40 7.31
C ASP A 301 4.74 -14.50 6.73
N HIS A 302 3.50 -14.98 6.68
CA HIS A 302 2.35 -14.23 6.18
C HIS A 302 2.15 -12.91 6.92
N LEU A 303 2.32 -12.89 8.24
CA LEU A 303 2.14 -11.68 9.05
C LEU A 303 3.17 -10.61 8.68
N ILE A 304 4.40 -11.03 8.37
CA ILE A 304 5.47 -10.11 7.98
C ILE A 304 5.14 -9.47 6.63
N PHE A 305 4.81 -10.28 5.62
CA PHE A 305 4.46 -9.77 4.30
C PHE A 305 3.18 -8.93 4.33
N GLU A 306 2.16 -9.33 5.09
CA GLU A 306 0.95 -8.54 5.30
C GLU A 306 1.28 -7.18 5.94
N GLY A 307 2.16 -7.15 6.96
CA GLY A 307 2.64 -5.90 7.56
C GLY A 307 3.26 -4.95 6.54
N ILE A 308 4.09 -5.47 5.63
CA ILE A 308 4.73 -4.66 4.57
C ILE A 308 3.68 -4.10 3.60
N LEU A 309 2.73 -4.93 3.17
CA LEU A 309 1.66 -4.51 2.25
C LEU A 309 0.65 -3.58 2.93
N MET A 310 0.42 -3.73 4.24
CA MET A 310 -0.39 -2.82 5.06
C MET A 310 0.29 -1.46 5.19
N TRP A 311 1.60 -1.44 5.41
CA TRP A 311 2.39 -0.21 5.37
C TRP A 311 2.23 0.47 4.00
N GLU A 312 2.45 -0.27 2.89
CA GLU A 312 2.32 0.26 1.52
C GLU A 312 0.94 0.90 1.28
N LEU A 313 -0.12 0.21 1.71
CA LEU A 313 -1.50 0.72 1.66
C LEU A 313 -1.68 1.99 2.51
N THR A 314 -1.14 2.01 3.73
CA THR A 314 -1.34 3.10 4.69
C THR A 314 -0.73 4.41 4.20
N VAL A 315 0.49 4.34 3.65
CA VAL A 315 1.20 5.52 3.12
C VAL A 315 0.84 5.86 1.68
N CYS A 316 -0.04 5.06 1.05
CA CYS A 316 -0.34 5.13 -0.38
C CYS A 316 0.92 5.13 -1.27
N ALA A 317 1.96 4.39 -0.90
CA ALA A 317 3.25 4.42 -1.59
C ALA A 317 3.28 3.45 -2.77
N VAL A 318 3.85 3.91 -3.89
CA VAL A 318 4.14 3.03 -5.04
C VAL A 318 5.56 2.50 -4.88
N THR A 319 5.69 1.30 -4.33
CA THR A 319 6.98 0.69 -4.01
C THR A 319 7.50 -0.14 -5.18
N TRP A 320 8.74 0.10 -5.59
CA TRP A 320 9.47 -0.77 -6.51
C TRP A 320 10.39 -1.71 -5.73
N PHE A 321 10.18 -3.01 -5.85
CA PHE A 321 11.06 -4.00 -5.25
C PHE A 321 12.08 -4.47 -6.29
N GLU A 322 13.37 -4.42 -5.95
CA GLU A 322 14.47 -4.72 -6.88
C GLU A 322 15.52 -5.65 -6.25
N ARG A 323 16.19 -6.43 -7.10
CA ARG A 323 17.28 -7.31 -6.66
C ARG A 323 18.60 -6.53 -6.52
N VAL A 324 19.30 -6.67 -5.40
CA VAL A 324 20.67 -6.13 -5.21
C VAL A 324 21.70 -7.24 -5.01
N ALA A 325 22.76 -7.29 -5.82
CA ALA A 325 23.84 -8.29 -5.67
C ALA A 325 24.42 -8.25 -4.25
N SER A 326 24.64 -9.40 -3.61
CA SER A 326 25.02 -9.43 -2.18
C SER A 326 26.32 -8.66 -1.90
N HIS A 327 27.31 -8.70 -2.82
CA HIS A 327 28.53 -7.88 -2.72
C HIS A 327 28.33 -6.37 -2.85
N ALA A 328 27.17 -5.94 -3.35
CA ALA A 328 26.78 -4.54 -3.50
C ALA A 328 25.70 -4.13 -2.50
N ASN A 329 25.27 -5.03 -1.61
CA ASN A 329 24.24 -4.74 -0.63
C ASN A 329 24.86 -4.00 0.55
N VAL A 330 24.60 -2.70 0.63
CA VAL A 330 25.11 -1.85 1.74
C VAL A 330 24.52 -2.23 3.11
N ALA A 331 23.46 -3.06 3.14
CA ALA A 331 22.85 -3.56 4.36
C ALA A 331 23.48 -4.86 4.90
N ASP A 332 24.38 -5.53 4.18
CA ASP A 332 25.07 -6.77 4.65
C ASP A 332 25.87 -6.49 5.92
N ASP A 333 26.72 -5.44 5.91
CA ASP A 333 27.51 -5.02 7.06
C ASP A 333 26.63 -4.71 8.30
N PRO A 334 25.60 -3.84 8.23
CA PRO A 334 24.66 -3.62 9.31
C PRO A 334 23.95 -4.89 9.80
N SER A 335 23.58 -5.82 8.91
CA SER A 335 22.91 -7.06 9.34
C SER A 335 23.80 -7.93 10.24
N ARG A 336 25.12 -7.82 10.09
CA ARG A 336 26.14 -8.56 10.85
C ARG A 336 26.66 -7.79 12.07
N GLY A 337 26.12 -6.60 12.35
CA GLY A 337 26.59 -5.75 13.44
C GLY A 337 27.82 -4.90 13.09
N VAL A 338 28.22 -4.82 11.82
CA VAL A 338 29.36 -4.04 11.36
C VAL A 338 28.88 -2.65 10.93
N CYS A 339 29.16 -1.63 11.75
CA CYS A 339 28.66 -0.26 11.53
C CYS A 339 29.77 0.80 11.42
N SER A 340 31.04 0.39 11.35
CA SER A 340 32.20 1.30 11.45
C SER A 340 32.29 2.38 10.37
N HIS A 341 31.62 2.17 9.23
CA HIS A 341 31.65 3.08 8.08
C HIS A 341 30.42 4.00 8.01
N PHE A 342 29.48 3.87 8.94
CA PHE A 342 28.28 4.71 9.02
C PHE A 342 28.44 5.80 10.09
N ASP A 343 27.85 6.97 9.85
CA ASP A 343 27.75 8.00 10.89
C ASP A 343 26.77 7.53 11.96
N VAL A 344 27.24 7.40 13.21
CA VAL A 344 26.44 6.97 14.37
C VAL A 344 25.19 7.83 14.55
N LYS A 345 25.21 9.10 14.11
CA LYS A 345 24.03 9.98 14.16
C LYS A 345 22.88 9.51 13.27
N CYS A 346 23.17 8.73 12.24
CA CYS A 346 22.18 8.15 11.34
C CYS A 346 21.63 6.82 11.89
N LYS A 347 22.13 6.31 13.01
CA LYS A 347 21.62 5.06 13.59
C LYS A 347 20.24 5.29 14.20
N ILE A 348 19.29 4.44 13.83
CA ILE A 348 17.98 4.34 14.45
C ILE A 348 17.91 3.00 15.18
N ASP A 349 17.59 3.04 16.47
CA ASP A 349 17.41 1.85 17.27
C ASP A 349 15.98 1.31 17.06
N ILE A 350 15.88 0.06 16.59
CA ILE A 350 14.61 -0.63 16.36
C ILE A 350 14.68 -1.96 17.09
N ASP A 351 13.76 -2.21 18.03
CA ASP A 351 13.73 -3.49 18.76
C ASP A 351 13.00 -4.56 17.92
N PRO A 352 13.71 -5.55 17.34
CA PRO A 352 13.08 -6.60 16.53
C PRO A 352 12.14 -7.49 17.37
N ASP A 353 12.40 -7.66 18.66
CA ASP A 353 11.64 -8.56 19.52
C ASP A 353 10.31 -7.95 19.93
N VAL A 354 10.28 -6.64 20.20
CA VAL A 354 9.02 -5.90 20.37
C VAL A 354 8.23 -5.96 19.08
N PHE A 355 8.89 -5.73 17.94
CA PHE A 355 8.25 -5.72 16.63
C PHE A 355 7.54 -7.05 16.31
N VAL A 356 8.21 -8.18 16.50
CA VAL A 356 7.63 -9.51 16.25
C VAL A 356 6.57 -9.87 17.28
N ARG A 357 6.75 -9.52 18.56
CA ARG A 357 5.73 -9.76 19.59
C ARG A 357 4.43 -9.01 19.30
N ASP A 358 4.52 -7.75 18.89
CA ASP A 358 3.35 -6.95 18.51
C ASP A 358 2.65 -7.55 17.28
N LEU A 359 3.42 -8.05 16.32
CA LEU A 359 2.90 -8.72 15.13
C LEU A 359 2.13 -10.00 15.48
N VAL A 360 2.70 -10.84 16.34
CA VAL A 360 2.07 -12.11 16.77
C VAL A 360 0.89 -11.86 17.69
N ALA A 361 0.96 -10.87 18.59
CA ALA A 361 -0.14 -10.52 19.50
C ALA A 361 -1.40 -10.12 18.71
N ARG A 362 -1.25 -9.42 17.58
CA ARG A 362 -2.38 -9.07 16.69
C ARG A 362 -2.97 -10.27 15.95
N SER A 363 -2.19 -11.32 15.74
CA SER A 363 -2.71 -12.57 15.18
C SER A 363 -3.49 -13.41 16.20
N GLY A 364 -3.14 -13.30 17.49
CA GLY A 364 -3.78 -14.06 18.59
C GLY A 364 -4.92 -13.33 19.30
N ALA A 365 -4.91 -12.00 19.32
CA ALA A 365 -6.07 -11.18 19.62
C ALA A 365 -7.00 -11.25 18.41
N GLY A 366 -7.89 -12.24 18.43
CA GLY A 366 -8.83 -12.50 17.34
C GLY A 366 -9.48 -11.23 16.79
N TYR A 367 -9.55 -11.22 15.46
CA TYR A 367 -10.50 -10.45 14.65
C TYR A 367 -11.94 -10.63 15.13
#